data_AF-A0AAD7R147-F1
#
_entry.id   AF-A0AAD7R147-F1
#
_cell.length_a   1.000
_cell.length_b   1.000
_cell.length_c   1.000
_cell.angle_alpha   90.00
_cell.angle_beta   90.00
_cell.angle_gamma   90.00
#
_symmetry.space_group_name_H-M   'P 1'
#
loop_
_entity.id
_entity.type
_entity.pdbx_description
1 polymer ?
#
loop_
_entity_poly.entity_id
_entity_poly.type
_entity_poly.pdbx_seq_one_letter_code
_entity_poly.pdbx_strand_id
1 'polypeptide(L)'
;MGKSASKQFSKEVLRSHNEYRKQHQSPALKLSSKLSRDATRYAESLASTRVLKHSAESSRGSCGENLAWASYDQPGKDVADRWYNEVKHYNFNRPGFSTGT
;
A
#
# COMPACT_ATOMS: atom_id res chain seq x y z
N MET A 1 7.03 -12.57 12.14
CA MET A 1 6.16 -11.57 12.81
C MET A 1 4.97 -12.26 13.45
N GLY A 2 4.66 -11.99 14.72
CA GLY A 2 3.50 -12.58 15.39
C GLY A 2 2.16 -12.11 14.77
N LYS A 3 1.13 -12.96 14.77
CA LYS A 3 -0.22 -12.66 14.22
C LYS A 3 -0.81 -11.34 14.76
N SER A 4 -0.44 -10.95 15.99
CA SER A 4 -0.88 -9.69 16.62
C SER A 4 -0.28 -8.45 15.94
N ALA A 5 1.02 -8.46 15.61
CA ALA A 5 1.71 -7.35 14.96
C ALA A 5 1.17 -7.11 13.53
N SER A 6 0.90 -8.19 12.78
CA SER A 6 0.30 -8.11 11.44
C SER A 6 -1.12 -7.50 11.47
N LYS A 7 -1.92 -7.84 12.48
CA LYS A 7 -3.27 -7.27 12.66
C LYS A 7 -3.21 -5.78 13.00
N GLN A 8 -2.26 -5.36 13.84
CA GLN A 8 -2.07 -3.94 14.17
C GLN A 8 -1.61 -3.14 12.95
N PHE A 9 -0.60 -3.63 12.23
CA PHE A 9 -0.11 -3.02 10.99
C PHE A 9 -1.25 -2.81 9.98
N SER A 10 -2.05 -3.86 9.73
CA SER A 10 -3.16 -3.79 8.77
C SER A 10 -4.22 -2.75 9.15
N LYS A 11 -4.49 -2.59 10.45
CA LYS A 11 -5.43 -1.58 10.97
C LYS A 11 -4.88 -0.16 10.79
N GLU A 12 -3.59 0.05 11.07
CA GLU A 12 -2.94 1.36 10.90
C GLU A 12 -2.92 1.80 9.44
N VAL A 13 -2.59 0.88 8.52
CA VAL A 13 -2.66 1.13 7.08
C VAL A 13 -4.08 1.50 6.68
N LEU A 14 -5.10 0.70 7.06
CA LEU A 14 -6.50 0.97 6.71
C LEU A 14 -6.98 2.32 7.25
N ARG A 15 -6.67 2.63 8.52
CA ARG A 15 -7.08 3.89 9.15
C ARG A 15 -6.50 5.07 8.37
N SER A 16 -5.20 5.07 8.11
CA SER A 16 -4.50 6.16 7.42
C SER A 16 -5.03 6.35 5.99
N HIS A 17 -5.28 5.25 5.26
CA HIS A 17 -5.93 5.31 3.94
C HIS A 17 -7.31 5.97 4.02
N ASN A 18 -8.14 5.59 4.99
CA ASN A 18 -9.48 6.13 5.12
C ASN A 18 -9.50 7.59 5.59
N GLU A 19 -8.52 8.03 6.38
CA GLU A 19 -8.32 9.44 6.73
C GLU A 19 -8.02 10.28 5.48
N TYR A 20 -7.08 9.85 4.63
CA TYR A 20 -6.76 10.55 3.39
C TYR A 20 -7.90 10.50 2.38
N ARG A 21 -8.56 9.35 2.20
CA ARG A 21 -9.72 9.24 1.31
C ARG A 21 -10.85 10.17 1.72
N LYS A 22 -11.08 10.36 3.02
CA LYS A 22 -12.07 11.32 3.52
C LYS A 22 -11.74 12.76 3.13
N GLN A 23 -10.46 13.15 3.16
CA GLN A 23 -10.02 14.49 2.72
C GLN A 23 -10.34 14.72 1.24
N HIS A 24 -10.26 13.67 0.42
CA HIS A 24 -10.60 13.66 -1.01
C HIS A 24 -12.05 13.24 -1.29
N GLN A 25 -12.94 13.32 -0.31
CA GLN A 25 -14.37 13.01 -0.43
C GLN A 25 -14.66 11.61 -1.03
N SER A 26 -13.73 10.67 -0.85
CA SER A 26 -13.79 9.33 -1.42
C SER A 26 -14.35 8.33 -0.41
N PRO A 27 -15.15 7.32 -0.83
CA PRO A 27 -15.71 6.31 0.07
C PRO A 27 -14.63 5.52 0.83
N ALA A 28 -14.91 5.16 2.08
CA ALA A 28 -13.96 4.38 2.90
C ALA A 28 -13.74 2.96 2.35
N LEU A 29 -12.51 2.48 2.46
CA LEU A 29 -12.11 1.11 2.17
C LEU A 29 -12.38 0.19 3.35
N LYS A 30 -12.42 -1.12 3.06
CA LYS A 30 -12.47 -2.21 4.04
C LYS A 30 -11.35 -3.20 3.73
N LEU A 31 -10.80 -3.82 4.77
CA LEU A 31 -9.84 -4.92 4.61
C LEU A 31 -10.54 -6.13 4.00
N SER A 32 -9.86 -6.76 3.04
CA SER A 32 -10.25 -8.05 2.47
C SER A 32 -9.25 -9.11 2.92
N SER A 33 -9.72 -10.13 3.64
CA SER A 33 -8.88 -11.23 4.12
C SER A 33 -8.13 -11.93 2.98
N LYS A 34 -8.74 -12.02 1.79
CA LYS A 34 -8.09 -12.56 0.59
C LYS A 34 -6.94 -11.67 0.14
N LEU A 35 -7.18 -10.37 -0.03
CA LEU A 35 -6.15 -9.43 -0.48
C LEU A 35 -5.01 -9.33 0.53
N SER A 36 -5.31 -9.27 1.83
CA SER A 36 -4.28 -9.25 2.87
C SER A 36 -3.39 -10.50 2.82
N ARG A 37 -3.98 -11.69 2.66
CA ARG A 37 -3.23 -12.94 2.55
C ARG A 37 -2.39 -12.97 1.27
N ASP A 38 -2.94 -12.51 0.14
CA ASP A 38 -2.24 -12.49 -1.15
C ASP A 38 -1.06 -11.49 -1.11
N ALA A 39 -1.26 -10.32 -0.51
CA ALA A 39 -0.22 -9.31 -0.30
C ALA A 39 0.89 -9.79 0.66
N THR A 40 0.55 -10.49 1.75
CA THR A 40 1.56 -11.09 2.65
C THR A 40 2.45 -12.09 1.92
N ARG A 41 1.87 -13.01 1.13
CA ARG A 41 2.66 -13.97 0.34
C ARG A 41 3.58 -13.27 -0.65
N TYR A 42 3.11 -12.19 -1.28
CA TYR A 42 3.94 -11.44 -2.21
C TYR A 42 5.08 -10.71 -1.49
N ALA A 43 4.79 -10.04 -0.36
CA ALA A 43 5.81 -9.39 0.46
C ALA A 43 6.90 -10.37 0.94
N GLU A 44 6.54 -11.59 1.32
CA GLU A 44 7.50 -12.65 1.66
C GLU A 44 8.40 -13.02 0.46
N SER A 45 7.86 -13.07 -0.76
CA SER A 45 8.65 -13.31 -1.97
C SER A 45 9.58 -12.14 -2.34
N LEU A 46 9.16 -10.90 -2.08
CA LEU A 46 10.02 -9.72 -2.27
C LEU A 46 11.15 -9.71 -1.23
N ALA A 47 10.86 -10.11 0.00
CA ALA A 47 11.87 -10.21 1.06
C ALA A 47 12.93 -11.29 0.76
N SER A 48 12.53 -12.42 0.16
CA SER A 48 13.46 -13.49 -0.20
C SER A 48 14.32 -13.14 -1.42
N THR A 49 13.74 -12.50 -2.43
CA THR A 49 14.46 -12.12 -3.67
C THR A 49 15.23 -10.82 -3.52
N ARG A 50 14.86 -9.96 -2.56
CA ARG A 50 15.36 -8.58 -2.38
C ARG A 50 15.21 -7.69 -3.62
N VAL A 51 14.25 -8.02 -4.48
CA VAL A 51 13.92 -7.23 -5.67
C VAL A 51 12.58 -6.57 -5.44
N LEU A 52 12.57 -5.25 -5.29
CA LEU A 52 11.33 -4.48 -5.20
C LEU A 52 10.77 -4.27 -6.61
N LYS A 53 9.85 -5.14 -7.02
CA LYS A 53 9.16 -5.06 -8.30
C LYS A 53 7.68 -5.34 -8.11
N HIS A 54 6.86 -4.81 -9.01
CA HIS A 54 5.44 -5.10 -9.04
C HIS A 54 5.16 -6.57 -9.35
N SER A 55 4.09 -7.11 -8.75
CA SER A 55 3.59 -8.44 -9.10
C SER A 55 3.10 -8.46 -10.54
N ALA A 56 3.19 -9.63 -11.19
CA ALA A 56 2.69 -9.79 -12.54
C ALA A 56 1.19 -9.51 -12.55
N GLU A 57 0.70 -8.78 -13.57
CA GLU A 57 -0.73 -8.44 -13.68
C GLU A 57 -1.63 -9.67 -13.63
N SER A 58 -1.20 -10.75 -14.28
CA SER A 58 -1.87 -12.06 -14.26
C SER A 58 -2.03 -12.66 -12.84
N SER A 59 -1.15 -12.29 -11.91
CA SER A 59 -1.17 -12.78 -10.52
C SER A 59 -2.03 -11.95 -9.56
N ARG A 60 -2.32 -10.69 -9.92
CA ARG A 60 -3.15 -9.75 -9.13
C ARG A 60 -4.53 -9.48 -9.75
N GLY A 61 -4.76 -9.95 -10.98
CA GLY A 61 -6.01 -9.71 -11.71
C GLY A 61 -6.22 -8.22 -11.93
N SER A 62 -7.43 -7.73 -11.65
CA SER A 62 -7.79 -6.32 -11.75
C SER A 62 -7.44 -5.49 -10.49
N CYS A 63 -6.66 -6.04 -9.55
CA CYS A 63 -6.28 -5.32 -8.33
C CYS A 63 -5.06 -4.42 -8.59
N GLY A 64 -5.12 -3.17 -8.11
CA GLY A 64 -3.95 -2.30 -8.03
C GLY A 64 -2.97 -2.73 -6.94
N GLU A 65 -1.75 -2.19 -6.96
CA GLU A 65 -0.69 -2.55 -6.03
C GLU A 65 0.21 -1.34 -5.71
N ASN A 66 0.45 -1.11 -4.43
CA ASN A 66 1.50 -0.22 -3.94
C ASN A 66 2.53 -1.04 -3.17
N LEU A 67 3.82 -0.70 -3.34
CA LEU A 67 4.93 -1.36 -2.67
C LEU A 67 5.74 -0.33 -1.87
N ALA A 68 6.32 -0.79 -0.76
CA ALA A 68 7.23 0.01 0.05
C ALA A 68 8.34 -0.87 0.60
N TRP A 69 9.54 -0.30 0.73
CA TRP A 69 10.69 -0.97 1.31
C TRP A 69 11.45 0.01 2.21
N ALA A 70 11.99 -0.50 3.32
CA ALA A 70 12.99 0.18 4.14
C ALA A 70 13.92 -0.85 4.79
N SER A 71 15.05 -0.38 5.29
CA SER A 71 16.03 -1.16 6.05
C SER A 71 15.62 -1.46 7.50
N TYR A 72 14.46 -0.97 7.93
CA TYR A 72 13.93 -1.11 9.29
C TYR A 72 12.43 -1.43 9.26
N ASP A 73 11.90 -1.92 10.38
CA ASP A 73 10.47 -2.19 10.53
C ASP A 73 9.67 -0.88 10.50
N GLN A 74 8.76 -0.77 9.54
CA GLN A 74 7.93 0.43 9.35
C GLN A 74 6.55 0.25 9.98
N PRO A 75 6.07 1.23 10.78
CA PRO A 75 4.66 1.33 11.16
C PRO A 75 3.75 1.40 9.94
N GLY A 76 2.53 0.87 10.06
CA GLY A 76 1.58 0.87 8.93
C GLY A 76 1.16 2.28 8.51
N LYS A 77 1.14 3.21 9.46
CA LYS A 77 0.89 4.63 9.22
C LYS A 77 1.95 5.24 8.30
N ASP A 78 3.23 5.07 8.63
CA ASP A 78 4.34 5.70 7.91
C ASP A 78 4.41 5.22 6.45
N VAL A 79 4.07 3.96 6.20
CA VAL A 79 3.95 3.41 4.84
C VAL A 79 2.84 4.10 4.06
N ALA A 80 1.65 4.24 4.65
CA ALA A 80 0.52 4.91 4.01
C ALA A 80 0.78 6.40 3.78
N ASP A 81 1.42 7.08 4.73
CA ASP A 81 1.82 8.48 4.61
C ASP A 81 2.84 8.69 3.49
N ARG A 82 3.80 7.77 3.33
CA ARG A 82 4.80 7.83 2.25
C ARG A 82 4.11 7.79 0.88
N TRP A 83 3.20 6.83 0.66
CA TRP A 83 2.43 6.76 -0.59
C TRP A 83 1.57 7.99 -0.79
N TYR A 84 0.92 8.50 0.27
CA TYR A 84 0.08 9.69 0.13
C TYR A 84 0.89 10.96 -0.20
N ASN A 85 2.12 11.08 0.29
CA ASN A 85 2.96 12.25 0.05
C ASN A 85 3.28 12.47 -1.44
N GLU A 86 3.13 11.46 -2.29
CA GLU A 86 3.22 11.57 -3.75
C GLU A 86 2.18 12.56 -4.34
N VAL A 87 1.10 12.84 -3.60
CA VAL A 87 0.09 13.85 -3.97
C VAL A 87 0.70 15.23 -4.25
N LYS A 88 1.84 15.56 -3.64
CA LYS A 88 2.57 16.82 -3.84
C LYS A 88 3.11 16.95 -5.27
N HIS A 89 3.29 15.82 -5.96
CA HIS A 89 3.76 15.75 -7.33
C HIS A 89 2.59 15.55 -8.32
N TYR A 90 1.36 15.38 -7.84
CA TYR A 90 0.19 15.18 -8.69
C TYR A 90 -0.45 16.52 -9.09
N ASN A 91 -0.62 16.72 -10.40
CA ASN A 91 -1.33 17.89 -10.93
C ASN A 91 -2.80 17.56 -11.21
N PHE A 92 -3.69 17.95 -10.29
CA PHE A 92 -5.14 17.73 -10.44
C PHE A 92 -5.76 18.43 -11.66
N ASN A 93 -5.13 19.48 -12.21
CA ASN A 93 -5.59 20.15 -13.43
C ASN A 93 -5.14 19.43 -14.72
N ARG A 94 -4.18 18.50 -14.61
CA ARG A 94 -3.70 17.66 -15.72
C ARG A 94 -3.58 16.21 -15.23
N PRO A 95 -4.71 15.52 -15.03
CA PRO A 95 -4.72 14.19 -14.45
C PRO A 95 -4.04 13.20 -15.41
N GLY A 96 -3.20 12.34 -14.86
CA GLY A 96 -2.52 11.31 -15.63
C GLY A 96 -1.41 10.65 -14.83
N PHE A 97 -0.83 9.59 -15.41
CA PHE A 97 0.37 8.99 -14.86
C PHE A 97 1.57 9.91 -15.08
N SER A 98 2.41 10.06 -14.07
CA SER A 98 3.68 10.80 -14.14
C SER A 98 4.81 9.94 -13.59
N THR A 99 5.92 9.83 -14.32
CA THR A 99 7.14 9.24 -13.78
C THR A 99 7.79 10.24 -12.80
N GLY A 100 7.83 9.94 -11.50
CA GLY A 100 8.43 10.83 -10.49
C GLY A 100 7.57 11.05 -9.23
N THR A 101 6.38 10.47 -9.18
CA THR A 101 5.69 10.06 -7.96
C THR A 101 6.24 8.72 -7.51
#